data_AF-A0A7C6VV41-F1
#
_entry.id   AF-A0A7C6VV41-F1
#
_cell.length_a   1.000
_cell.length_b   1.000
_cell.length_c   1.000
_cell.angle_alpha   90.00
_cell.angle_beta   90.00
_cell.angle_gamma   90.00
#
_symmetry.space_group_name_H-M   'P 1'
#
loop_
_entity.id
_entity.type
_entity.pdbx_description
1 polymer ?
#
loop_
_entity_poly.entity_id
_entity_poly.type
_entity_poly.pdbx_seq_one_letter_code
_entity_poly.pdbx_strand_id
1 'polypeptide(L)' 'MNTMFECGQFFVRIQNKSGLLKVTIWNSKGDKVFSDVLGPEPAVQFWNQVESLTDSATADEIRAKAREARAYT' A
#
# COMPACT_ATOMS: atom_id res chain seq x y z
N MET A 1 11.81 -3.15 7.22
CA MET A 1 11.24 -1.82 6.94
C MET A 1 9.80 -1.74 7.45
N ASN A 2 9.39 -0.62 8.05
CA ASN A 2 8.01 -0.37 8.50
C ASN A 2 7.71 1.13 8.41
N THR A 3 7.04 1.56 7.34
CA THR A 3 6.75 2.97 7.06
C THR A 3 5.26 3.21 7.20
N MET A 4 4.89 4.32 7.84
CA MET A 4 3.52 4.80 7.94
C MET A 4 3.49 6.25 7.43
N PHE A 5 2.50 6.59 6.61
CA PHE A 5 2.35 7.91 6.01
C PHE A 5 0.88 8.19 5.70
N GLU A 6 0.57 9.48 5.57
CA GLU A 6 -0.73 9.97 5.08
C GLU A 6 -0.67 10.10 3.56
N CYS A 7 -1.76 9.72 2.88
CA CYS A 7 -1.90 9.85 1.43
C CYS A 7 -3.35 10.21 1.13
N GLY A 8 -3.58 11.45 0.69
CA GLY A 8 -4.93 12.02 0.56
C GLY A 8 -5.68 12.00 1.90
N GLN A 9 -6.80 11.28 1.93
CA GLN A 9 -7.65 11.09 3.12
C GLN A 9 -7.39 9.76 3.86
N PHE A 10 -6.33 9.04 3.47
CA PHE A 10 -6.02 7.72 3.98
C PHE A 10 -4.75 7.72 4.82
N PHE A 11 -4.72 6.84 5.80
CA PHE A 11 -3.48 6.44 6.48
C PHE A 11 -2.99 5.14 5.86
N VAL A 12 -1.71 5.09 5.49
CA VAL A 12 -1.11 3.94 4.81
C VAL A 12 0.07 3.43 5.59
N ARG A 13 0.17 2.11 5.72
CA ARG A 13 1.33 1.43 6.29
C ARG A 13 1.88 0.44 5.29
N ILE A 14 3.17 0.54 5.02
CA ILE A 14 3.95 -0.41 4.22
C ILE A 14 4.94 -1.11 5.14
N GLN A 15 4.82 -2.42 5.25
CA GLN A 15 5.68 -3.25 6.09
C GLN A 15 6.43 -4.25 5.22
N ASN A 16 7.71 -4.46 5.48
CA ASN A 16 8.40 -5.63 4.98
C ASN A 16 8.39 -6.72 6.06
N LYS A 17 7.76 -7.85 5.75
CA LYS A 17 7.76 -9.07 6.57
C LYS A 17 8.50 -10.17 5.81
N SER A 18 9.74 -10.45 6.19
CA SER A 18 10.55 -11.54 5.62
C SER A 18 10.63 -11.50 4.09
N GLY A 19 10.82 -10.31 3.51
CA GLY A 19 10.90 -10.10 2.06
C GLY A 19 9.55 -9.85 1.37
N LEU A 20 8.44 -10.04 2.07
CA LEU A 20 7.10 -9.77 1.55
C LEU A 20 6.63 -8.38 2.01
N LEU A 21 6.33 -7.51 1.05
CA LEU A 21 5.71 -6.21 1.37
C LEU A 21 4.24 -6.40 1.68
N LYS A 22 3.77 -5.89 2.81
CA LYS A 22 2.36 -5.80 3.18
C LYS A 22 1.93 -4.34 3.17
N VAL A 23 0.83 -4.04 2.48
CA VAL A 23 0.20 -2.72 2.49
C VAL A 23 -1.07 -2.80 3.32
N THR A 24 -1.28 -1.83 4.21
CA THR A 24 -2.53 -1.67 4.95
C THR A 24 -2.97 -0.23 4.86
N ILE A 25 -4.26 -0.02 4.57
CA ILE A 25 -4.85 1.29 4.33
C ILE A 25 -6.04 1.45 5.28
N TRP A 26 -6.10 2.60 5.93
CA TRP A 26 -7.21 3.04 6.76
C TRP A 26 -7.82 4.31 6.20
N ASN A 27 -9.14 4.45 6.29
CA ASN A 27 -9.83 5.69 5.95
C ASN A 27 -9.66 6.73 7.09
N SER A 28 -10.17 7.95 6.86
CA SER A 28 -10.15 9.05 7.84
C SER A 28 -10.95 8.78 9.13
N LYS A 29 -11.81 7.76 9.14
CA LYS A 29 -12.56 7.32 10.33
C LYS A 29 -11.79 6.29 11.17
N GLY A 30 -10.64 5.82 10.69
CA GLY A 30 -9.85 4.77 11.33
C GLY A 30 -10.28 3.35 10.94
N ASP A 31 -11.23 3.17 10.01
CA ASP A 31 -11.60 1.85 9.52
C ASP A 31 -10.54 1.34 8.56
N LYS A 32 -10.12 0.09 8.74
CA LYS A 32 -9.20 -0.58 7.84
C LYS A 32 -9.94 -1.02 6.56
N VAL A 33 -9.67 -0.34 5.45
CA VAL A 33 -10.33 -0.58 4.15
C VAL A 33 -9.58 -1.59 3.28
N PHE A 34 -8.27 -1.74 3.48
CA PHE A 34 -7.44 -2.68 2.72
C PHE A 34 -6.30 -3.21 3.59
N SER A 35 -5.97 -4.50 3.48
CA SER A 35 -4.81 -5.08 4.16
C SER A 35 -4.39 -6.37 3.48
N ASP A 36 -3.37 -6.28 2.63
CA ASP A 36 -2.93 -7.44 1.86
C ASP A 36 -1.42 -7.42 1.59
N VAL A 37 -0.88 -8.59 1.25
CA VAL A 37 0.52 -8.80 0.91
C VAL A 37 0.71 -8.59 -0.60
N LEU A 38 1.60 -7.66 -0.95
CA LEU A 38 2.03 -7.42 -2.31
C LEU A 38 2.90 -8.60 -2.78
N GLY A 39 2.26 -9.50 -3.53
CA GLY A 39 2.89 -10.67 -4.11
C GLY A 39 3.98 -10.37 -5.16
N PRO A 40 4.61 -11.43 -5.71
CA PRO A 40 5.53 -11.30 -6.84
C PRO A 40 4.80 -10.71 -8.05
N GLU A 41 5.55 -10.07 -8.95
CA GLU A 41 4.97 -9.46 -10.14
C GLU A 41 4.45 -10.51 -11.14
N PRO A 42 3.38 -10.18 -11.92
CA PRO A 42 2.68 -8.90 -11.95
C PRO A 42 1.57 -8.77 -10.90
N ALA A 43 1.59 -7.70 -10.10
CA ALA A 43 0.64 -7.44 -9.01
C ALA A 43 -0.60 -6.62 -9.46
N VAL A 44 -1.12 -6.85 -10.67
CA VAL A 44 -2.17 -6.02 -11.28
C VAL A 44 -3.46 -6.03 -10.45
N GLN A 45 -3.95 -7.20 -10.05
CA GLN A 45 -5.17 -7.34 -9.24
C GLN A 45 -5.09 -6.59 -7.91
N PHE A 46 -3.93 -6.67 -7.24
CA PHE A 46 -3.67 -5.97 -5.99
C PHE A 46 -3.84 -4.45 -6.17
N TRP A 47 -3.21 -3.88 -7.21
CA TRP A 47 -3.29 -2.45 -7.45
C TRP A 47 -4.67 -2.00 -7.94
N ASN A 48 -5.35 -2.80 -8.75
CA ASN A 48 -6.73 -2.52 -9.16
C ASN A 48 -7.66 -2.43 -7.94
N GLN A 49 -7.45 -3.28 -6.93
CA GLN A 49 -8.23 -3.24 -5.70
C GLN A 49 -7.89 -2.01 -4.86
N VAL A 50 -6.61 -1.66 -4.73
CA VAL A 50 -6.18 -0.44 -4.03
C VAL A 50 -6.79 0.80 -4.68
N GLU A 51 -6.72 0.90 -6.00
CA GLU A 51 -7.30 2.01 -6.78
C GLU A 51 -8.83 2.07 -6.63
N SER A 52 -9.52 0.93 -6.69
CA SER A 52 -10.97 0.86 -6.51
C SER A 52 -11.46 1.27 -5.11
N LEU A 53 -10.62 1.14 -4.07
CA LEU A 53 -10.96 1.48 -2.69
C LEU A 53 -10.51 2.91 -2.31
N THR A 54 -9.65 3.51 -3.13
CA THR A 54 -9.09 4.84 -2.92
C THR A 54 -9.41 5.70 -4.13
N ASP A 55 -8.41 5.99 -4.95
CA ASP A 55 -8.47 6.68 -6.24
C ASP A 55 -7.11 6.46 -6.94
N SER A 56 -7.02 6.82 -8.23
CA SER A 56 -5.81 6.60 -9.02
C SER A 56 -4.58 7.33 -8.48
N ALA A 57 -4.73 8.57 -7.98
CA ALA A 57 -3.62 9.35 -7.48
C ALA A 57 -3.05 8.75 -6.18
N THR A 58 -3.95 8.38 -5.25
CA THR A 58 -3.59 7.67 -4.02
C THR A 58 -2.91 6.34 -4.33
N ALA A 59 -3.45 5.55 -5.25
CA ALA A 59 -2.89 4.25 -5.61
C ALA A 59 -1.48 4.37 -6.20
N ASP A 60 -1.22 5.37 -7.06
CA ASP A 60 0.10 5.59 -7.64
C ASP A 60 1.13 6.07 -6.62
N GLU A 61 0.76 6.91 -5.65
CA GLU A 61 1.66 7.32 -4.58
C GLU A 61 2.03 6.13 -3.68
N ILE A 62 1.05 5.31 -3.28
CA ILE A 62 1.30 4.09 -2.50
C ILE A 62 2.21 3.14 -3.28
N ARG A 63 2.00 3.01 -4.59
CA ARG A 63 2.85 2.19 -5.47
C ARG A 63 4.28 2.70 -5.53
N ALA A 64 4.48 4.02 -5.61
CA ALA A 64 5.81 4.63 -5.56
C ALA A 64 6.50 4.31 -4.22
N LYS A 65 5.82 4.53 -3.10
CA LYS A 65 6.33 4.22 -1.75
C LYS A 65 6.65 2.73 -1.56
N ALA A 66 5.86 1.84 -2.15
CA ALA A 66 6.10 0.40 -2.11
C ALA A 66 7.35 0.01 -2.93
N ARG A 67 7.58 0.63 -4.09
CA ARG A 67 8.80 0.44 -4.89
C ARG A 67 10.04 0.92 -4.14
N GLU A 68 9.97 2.10 -3.53
CA GLU A 68 11.04 2.63 -2.66
C GLU A 68 11.33 1.62 -1.54
N ALA A 69 10.31 1.13 -0.82
CA ALA A 69 10.48 0.16 0.26
C ALA A 69 11.11 -1.19 -0.19
N ARG A 70 10.89 -1.60 -1.44
CA ARG A 70 11.49 -2.78 -2.07
C ARG A 70 12.97 -2.59 -2.38
N ALA A 71 13.38 -1.39 -2.79
CA ALA A 71 14.77 -1.09 -3.16
C ALA A 71 15.76 -1.14 -1.97
N TYR A 72 15.26 -1.05 -0.74
CA TYR A 72 16.06 -1.10 0.50
C TYR A 72 15.98 -2.45 1.23
N THR A 73 15.47 -3.50 0.58
CA THR A 73 15.39 -4.87 1.13
C THR A 73 16.41 -5.75 0.45
#